data_AF-A0A8J7PGZ9-F1
#
_entry.id   AF-A0A8J7PGZ9-F1
#
_cell.length_a   1.000
_cell.length_b   1.000
_cell.length_c   1.000
_cell.angle_alpha   90.00
_cell.angle_beta   90.00
_cell.angle_gamma   90.00
#
_symmetry.space_group_name_H-M   'P 1'
#
loop_
_entity.id
_entity.type
_entity.pdbx_description
1 polymer ?
#
loop_
_entity_poly.entity_id
_entity_poly.type
_entity_poly.pdbx_seq_one_letter_code
_entity_poly.pdbx_strand_id
1 'polypeptide(L)'
;MKGRAIISFAALSALAACGLNMMQAWASLPAQAGNLKNRSAKELLALGFVPTPMPHVRSHSALKRGVYLNKNRNSSWSRLGKSSTKSGDQGKSSGASTSVQSPASTSAAPTAPAQKSTRNAAASNFALKTISVKEIYQGVFYKVFSGQLPSGGRARINLLDINMSTSPVRLRPVTGSYAFSRLKDVREHSRDSGALAAINANYFKSNGVPLGTLIQDGDWLAGPLYDRVTLGFTKGGYARIDRVSLHGLLYTDSVEHPVLWVNNVNQPRRTGSHCILYTRHWGAKATLPYPGVLIAVDANGRVIDRDDLKLDIPYGGYVLADSKGSAIASLKSGESVNIRWKINPGDWDNVVEAVSGGPLLLKDGRLALDLKKEKFPSSFVGSHIHQRTACGITNDDHLLLATFEGPHTMYDVAKFFQSHNCSEAMNLDGGGSTTMVVDGRTVTANAHSSQRRVAVALGVFPPEKARALESYLGTSYRPREDLSSLVSTSFLPYEKIYRQAENLEAVDPLMTKLMHFDFTGQSDTVREASVSLP
;
A
#
# COMPACT_ATOMS: atom_id res chain seq x y z
N MET A 1 30.89 31.02 -56.46
CA MET A 1 31.06 31.35 -57.90
C MET A 1 30.51 30.19 -58.75
N LYS A 2 30.60 30.27 -60.08
CA LYS A 2 30.31 29.23 -61.12
C LYS A 2 30.36 27.77 -60.62
N GLY A 3 29.47 26.84 -60.99
CA GLY A 3 28.28 26.91 -61.87
C GLY A 3 27.74 25.49 -62.21
N ARG A 4 26.84 25.37 -63.22
CA ARG A 4 26.61 24.25 -64.19
C ARG A 4 26.79 22.76 -63.73
N ALA A 5 25.93 21.77 -64.05
CA ALA A 5 24.80 21.64 -64.98
C ALA A 5 23.95 20.35 -64.66
N ILE A 6 22.62 20.30 -64.86
CA ILE A 6 21.84 19.72 -66.00
C ILE A 6 21.39 18.22 -65.92
N ILE A 7 20.05 18.03 -65.95
CA ILE A 7 19.22 16.91 -66.51
C ILE A 7 18.84 15.60 -65.74
N SER A 8 17.52 15.33 -65.80
CA SER A 8 16.72 14.06 -65.80
C SER A 8 16.47 13.14 -64.58
N PHE A 9 15.17 13.09 -64.24
CA PHE A 9 14.28 11.92 -64.04
C PHE A 9 14.46 10.89 -62.89
N ALA A 10 13.30 10.39 -62.44
CA ALA A 10 13.04 9.40 -61.37
C ALA A 10 13.38 9.86 -59.93
N ALA A 11 12.52 9.70 -58.91
CA ALA A 11 11.14 9.18 -58.89
C ALA A 11 10.27 9.95 -57.87
N LEU A 12 8.98 10.15 -58.18
CA LEU A 12 8.04 10.93 -57.36
C LEU A 12 6.75 10.15 -57.02
N SER A 13 6.89 8.89 -56.58
CA SER A 13 5.73 8.02 -56.27
C SER A 13 6.11 6.78 -55.44
N ALA A 14 6.64 6.96 -54.22
CA ALA A 14 7.14 5.83 -53.40
C ALA A 14 6.83 5.89 -51.88
N LEU A 15 5.73 6.54 -51.46
CA LEU A 15 5.29 6.57 -50.05
C LEU A 15 3.83 6.17 -49.81
N ALA A 16 3.21 5.50 -50.79
CA ALA A 16 1.89 4.85 -50.66
C ALA A 16 1.98 3.31 -50.53
N ALA A 17 3.19 2.76 -50.34
CA ALA A 17 3.50 1.34 -50.51
C ALA A 17 4.15 0.66 -49.28
N CYS A 18 3.73 1.04 -48.06
CA CYS A 18 4.04 0.29 -46.83
C CYS A 18 2.78 -0.10 -46.01
N GLY A 19 1.58 0.20 -46.51
CA GLY A 19 0.30 -0.17 -45.86
C GLY A 19 -0.30 -1.51 -46.32
N LEU A 20 0.22 -2.10 -47.41
CA LEU A 20 -0.29 -3.35 -48.00
C LEU A 20 0.83 -4.41 -48.05
N ASN A 21 1.15 -5.03 -46.91
CA ASN A 21 1.90 -6.30 -46.94
C ASN A 21 1.71 -7.22 -45.70
N MET A 22 0.54 -7.15 -45.04
CA MET A 22 0.13 -8.13 -44.01
C MET A 22 -1.30 -8.69 -44.22
N MET A 23 -1.91 -8.47 -45.40
CA MET A 23 -3.26 -8.98 -45.73
C MET A 23 -3.29 -9.77 -47.06
N GLN A 24 -2.25 -10.57 -47.35
CA GLN A 24 -2.28 -11.47 -48.52
C GLN A 24 -1.51 -12.80 -48.35
N ALA A 25 -1.18 -13.19 -47.11
CA ALA A 25 -0.55 -14.47 -46.79
C ALA A 25 -1.54 -15.55 -46.28
N TRP A 26 -2.84 -15.37 -46.52
CA TRP A 26 -3.94 -16.22 -46.00
C TRP A 26 -4.91 -16.63 -47.13
N ALA A 27 -4.37 -17.20 -48.21
CA ALA A 27 -5.13 -17.49 -49.44
C ALA A 27 -4.68 -18.76 -50.22
N SER A 28 -4.24 -19.82 -49.54
CA SER A 28 -3.94 -21.11 -50.19
C SER A 28 -4.00 -22.30 -49.24
N LEU A 29 -4.59 -23.41 -49.71
CA LEU A 29 -4.74 -24.73 -49.05
C LEU A 29 -5.80 -24.79 -47.91
N PRO A 30 -6.44 -25.96 -47.70
CA PRO A 30 -7.90 -26.00 -47.89
C PRO A 30 -8.75 -26.16 -46.62
N ALA A 31 -10.05 -25.90 -46.79
CA ALA A 31 -11.06 -26.09 -45.75
C ALA A 31 -11.33 -27.58 -45.45
N GLN A 32 -10.95 -28.02 -44.26
CA GLN A 32 -11.57 -29.17 -43.58
C GLN A 32 -11.85 -28.83 -42.11
N ALA A 33 -12.95 -28.13 -41.85
CA ALA A 33 -13.50 -27.90 -40.51
C ALA A 33 -14.16 -29.18 -39.93
N GLY A 34 -13.37 -30.25 -39.81
CA GLY A 34 -13.81 -31.59 -39.44
C GLY A 34 -13.88 -31.83 -37.93
N ASN A 35 -15.02 -31.49 -37.33
CA ASN A 35 -15.54 -31.94 -36.02
C ASN A 35 -14.51 -32.46 -34.98
N LEU A 36 -13.97 -31.57 -34.16
CA LEU A 36 -12.97 -31.87 -33.12
C LEU A 36 -13.45 -32.81 -31.98
N LYS A 37 -14.74 -33.16 -31.88
CA LYS A 37 -15.29 -33.86 -30.71
C LYS A 37 -14.91 -35.35 -30.58
N ASN A 38 -14.39 -35.99 -31.63
CA ASN A 38 -14.19 -37.44 -31.67
C ASN A 38 -12.72 -37.91 -31.89
N ARG A 39 -11.71 -37.04 -31.71
CA ARG A 39 -10.29 -37.45 -31.83
C ARG A 39 -9.74 -38.05 -30.54
N SER A 40 -8.77 -38.95 -30.66
CA SER A 40 -8.12 -39.59 -29.50
C SER A 40 -7.11 -38.65 -28.82
N ALA A 41 -6.85 -38.89 -27.53
CA ALA A 41 -5.91 -38.09 -26.75
C ALA A 41 -4.48 -38.08 -27.32
N LYS A 42 -4.07 -39.15 -28.04
CA LYS A 42 -2.76 -39.25 -28.67
C LYS A 42 -2.60 -38.30 -29.87
N GLU A 43 -3.67 -38.01 -30.59
CA GLU A 43 -3.67 -37.12 -31.75
C GLU A 43 -3.66 -35.64 -31.35
N LEU A 44 -4.24 -35.29 -30.20
CA LEU A 44 -4.24 -33.93 -29.66
C LEU A 44 -2.84 -33.53 -29.14
N LEU A 45 -2.14 -34.46 -28.49
CA LEU A 45 -0.75 -34.27 -28.05
C LEU A 45 0.20 -34.05 -29.24
N ALA A 46 -0.01 -34.74 -30.36
CA ALA A 46 0.78 -34.57 -31.59
C ALA A 46 0.58 -33.20 -32.26
N LEU A 47 -0.47 -32.45 -31.89
CA LEU A 47 -0.76 -31.08 -32.36
C LEU A 47 -0.32 -30.00 -31.36
N GLY A 48 0.52 -30.35 -30.37
CA GLY A 48 1.10 -29.39 -29.42
C GLY A 48 0.18 -28.94 -28.28
N PHE A 49 -1.03 -29.50 -28.16
CA PHE A 49 -1.92 -29.21 -27.04
C PHE A 49 -1.52 -30.00 -25.79
N VAL A 50 -0.91 -29.32 -24.81
CA VAL A 50 -0.59 -29.87 -23.48
C VAL A 50 -1.71 -29.50 -22.51
N PRO A 51 -2.50 -30.46 -22.00
CA PRO A 51 -3.52 -30.17 -20.99
C PRO A 51 -2.89 -30.03 -19.60
N THR A 52 -3.01 -28.85 -18.99
CA THR A 52 -2.61 -28.63 -17.59
C THR A 52 -3.71 -29.11 -16.63
N PRO A 53 -3.41 -29.99 -15.66
CA PRO A 53 -4.41 -30.44 -14.69
C PRO A 53 -4.64 -29.38 -13.61
N MET A 54 -5.77 -28.68 -13.66
CA MET A 54 -6.25 -27.91 -12.50
C MET A 54 -6.76 -28.87 -11.40
N PRO A 55 -6.35 -28.69 -10.13
CA PRO A 55 -6.93 -29.43 -9.01
C PRO A 55 -8.37 -28.95 -8.75
N HIS A 56 -9.37 -29.76 -9.12
CA HIS A 56 -10.78 -29.40 -8.95
C HIS A 56 -11.24 -29.45 -7.48
N VAL A 57 -12.09 -28.49 -7.13
CA VAL A 57 -12.79 -28.38 -5.84
C VAL A 57 -13.65 -29.62 -5.54
N ARG A 58 -13.65 -30.06 -4.27
CA ARG A 58 -14.71 -30.87 -3.63
C ARG A 58 -15.25 -30.07 -2.44
N SER A 59 -16.41 -29.41 -2.56
CA SER A 59 -17.79 -29.95 -2.47
C SER A 59 -18.24 -30.19 -1.02
N HIS A 60 -19.29 -29.47 -0.60
CA HIS A 60 -19.86 -29.58 0.75
C HIS A 60 -20.35 -31.01 1.09
N SER A 61 -20.18 -31.39 2.36
CA SER A 61 -20.99 -32.42 3.01
C SER A 61 -21.44 -31.92 4.39
N ALA A 62 -22.72 -31.56 4.53
CA ALA A 62 -23.29 -31.26 5.84
C ALA A 62 -23.72 -32.56 6.54
N LEU A 63 -23.36 -32.78 7.80
CA LEU A 63 -24.00 -33.79 8.65
C LEU A 63 -23.79 -33.56 10.16
N LYS A 64 -24.89 -33.75 10.90
CA LYS A 64 -25.03 -34.04 12.34
C LYS A 64 -24.47 -33.07 13.41
N ARG A 65 -25.44 -32.54 14.15
CA ARG A 65 -25.35 -31.91 15.48
C ARG A 65 -24.54 -32.78 16.46
N GLY A 66 -23.56 -32.18 17.14
CA GLY A 66 -22.96 -32.71 18.37
C GLY A 66 -23.48 -31.93 19.58
N VAL A 67 -24.02 -32.60 20.60
CA VAL A 67 -24.52 -31.97 21.82
C VAL A 67 -23.37 -31.77 22.81
N TYR A 68 -23.11 -30.52 23.23
CA TYR A 68 -22.24 -30.24 24.37
C TYR A 68 -23.06 -29.88 25.61
N LEU A 69 -23.10 -30.80 26.57
CA LEU A 69 -23.74 -30.61 27.86
C LEU A 69 -22.77 -30.03 28.89
N ASN A 70 -23.13 -28.84 29.37
CA ASN A 70 -22.85 -28.25 30.68
C ASN A 70 -22.01 -29.09 31.67
N LYS A 71 -20.85 -28.54 32.10
CA LYS A 71 -20.29 -28.81 33.44
C LYS A 71 -19.94 -27.53 34.19
N ASN A 72 -20.93 -27.05 34.92
CA ASN A 72 -20.86 -26.04 35.96
C ASN A 72 -19.82 -26.41 37.05
N ARG A 73 -19.03 -25.44 37.55
CA ARG A 73 -18.33 -25.58 38.83
C ARG A 73 -18.07 -24.22 39.50
N ASN A 74 -18.83 -23.95 40.55
CA ASN A 74 -18.50 -22.91 41.53
C ASN A 74 -17.34 -23.35 42.41
N SER A 75 -16.47 -22.40 42.77
CA SER A 75 -15.80 -22.40 44.08
C SER A 75 -15.49 -20.96 44.48
N SER A 76 -15.98 -20.54 45.64
CA SER A 76 -15.65 -19.27 46.29
C SER A 76 -14.40 -19.44 47.17
N TRP A 77 -14.30 -18.67 48.27
CA TRP A 77 -13.19 -18.60 49.23
C TRP A 77 -11.93 -17.88 48.74
N SER A 78 -11.23 -17.06 49.53
CA SER A 78 -11.65 -16.05 50.53
C SER A 78 -10.39 -15.35 51.05
N ARG A 79 -10.54 -14.10 51.49
CA ARG A 79 -9.57 -13.29 52.25
C ARG A 79 -8.51 -14.07 53.06
N LEU A 80 -7.26 -13.68 52.89
CA LEU A 80 -6.34 -13.46 54.00
C LEU A 80 -5.41 -12.31 53.60
N GLY A 81 -5.33 -11.28 54.45
CA GLY A 81 -4.48 -10.11 54.24
C GLY A 81 -3.46 -9.96 55.36
N LYS A 82 -2.44 -9.12 55.14
CA LYS A 82 -1.58 -8.58 56.20
C LYS A 82 -1.19 -7.15 55.88
N SER A 83 -1.18 -6.31 56.90
CA SER A 83 -0.87 -4.89 56.85
C SER A 83 0.54 -4.62 57.36
N SER A 84 1.17 -3.56 56.85
CA SER A 84 2.18 -2.80 57.58
C SER A 84 1.97 -1.31 57.31
N THR A 85 2.23 -0.49 58.33
CA THR A 85 1.97 0.96 58.34
C THR A 85 3.27 1.74 58.58
N LYS A 86 3.32 2.98 58.07
CA LYS A 86 4.09 4.15 58.53
C LYS A 86 4.02 5.25 57.44
N SER A 87 4.14 6.55 57.70
CA SER A 87 3.61 7.43 58.76
C SER A 87 4.20 8.83 58.56
N GLY A 88 3.37 9.87 58.58
CA GLY A 88 3.76 11.29 58.65
C GLY A 88 4.06 11.97 57.30
N ASP A 89 4.07 13.30 57.23
CA ASP A 89 3.40 14.34 58.04
C ASP A 89 3.56 15.71 57.34
N GLN A 90 2.81 16.73 57.76
CA GLN A 90 2.84 18.13 57.32
C GLN A 90 2.34 18.41 55.87
N GLY A 91 1.59 19.47 55.57
CA GLY A 91 0.87 20.41 56.46
C GLY A 91 1.03 21.89 56.09
N LYS A 92 -0.05 22.55 55.67
CA LYS A 92 -0.30 24.01 55.83
C LYS A 92 -1.73 24.43 55.47
N SER A 93 -2.21 25.48 56.15
CA SER A 93 -3.43 26.26 55.86
C SER A 93 -3.19 27.23 54.68
N SER A 94 -4.14 28.01 54.15
CA SER A 94 -5.48 28.49 54.58
C SER A 94 -6.41 28.64 53.34
N GLY A 95 -7.70 29.02 53.39
CA GLY A 95 -8.61 29.29 54.51
C GLY A 95 -9.45 30.56 54.26
N ALA A 96 -10.73 30.39 53.90
CA ALA A 96 -11.76 31.44 53.88
C ALA A 96 -13.15 30.79 53.96
N SER A 97 -14.10 31.43 54.66
CA SER A 97 -15.43 30.89 54.93
C SER A 97 -16.53 31.93 54.74
N THR A 98 -17.73 31.51 54.33
CA THR A 98 -18.96 32.26 54.61
C THR A 98 -20.14 31.29 54.65
N SER A 99 -21.12 31.56 55.51
CA SER A 99 -22.19 30.62 55.89
C SER A 99 -23.56 31.28 55.87
N VAL A 100 -24.61 30.53 55.52
CA VAL A 100 -26.01 30.88 55.78
C VAL A 100 -26.77 29.62 56.24
N GLN A 101 -27.76 29.82 57.11
CA GLN A 101 -28.39 28.83 57.99
C GLN A 101 -29.40 27.88 57.31
N SER A 102 -29.77 26.82 58.03
CA SER A 102 -31.01 26.03 57.85
C SER A 102 -32.08 26.45 58.88
N PRO A 103 -33.34 26.01 58.74
CA PRO A 103 -33.85 25.04 59.73
C PRO A 103 -34.76 23.92 59.14
N ALA A 104 -35.23 23.02 60.01
CA ALA A 104 -36.05 21.83 59.69
C ALA A 104 -37.57 22.14 59.58
N SER A 105 -38.53 21.24 59.31
CA SER A 105 -38.59 19.75 59.31
C SER A 105 -39.60 19.25 58.20
N THR A 106 -40.30 18.09 58.15
CA THR A 106 -40.72 17.05 59.12
C THR A 106 -41.20 15.74 58.44
N SER A 107 -41.09 14.61 59.15
CA SER A 107 -41.89 13.35 59.06
C SER A 107 -42.00 12.53 57.74
N ALA A 108 -42.31 11.23 57.92
CA ALA A 108 -42.72 10.24 56.90
C ALA A 108 -43.97 9.49 57.46
N ALA A 109 -44.62 8.51 56.83
CA ALA A 109 -44.35 7.63 55.68
C ALA A 109 -45.74 7.21 55.06
N PRO A 110 -45.96 6.10 54.29
CA PRO A 110 -45.07 5.06 53.75
C PRO A 110 -45.23 4.82 52.22
N THR A 111 -44.73 3.69 51.73
CA THR A 111 -44.72 3.28 50.30
C THR A 111 -46.01 2.64 49.78
N ALA A 112 -46.30 2.89 48.50
CA ALA A 112 -47.26 2.14 47.66
C ALA A 112 -46.53 1.54 46.42
N PRO A 113 -47.04 0.49 45.78
CA PRO A 113 -46.22 -0.38 44.91
C PRO A 113 -45.88 0.23 43.54
N ALA A 114 -44.65 -0.04 43.09
CA ALA A 114 -44.18 0.40 41.78
C ALA A 114 -44.93 -0.32 40.64
N GLN A 115 -45.73 0.44 39.88
CA GLN A 115 -46.15 -0.01 38.55
C GLN A 115 -44.90 -0.25 37.69
N LYS A 116 -44.77 -1.46 37.15
CA LYS A 116 -43.78 -1.77 36.10
C LYS A 116 -44.15 -1.01 34.83
N SER A 117 -43.67 0.24 34.72
CA SER A 117 -43.65 0.92 33.43
C SER A 117 -42.80 0.08 32.48
N THR A 118 -43.44 -0.53 31.48
CA THR A 118 -42.77 -1.25 30.40
C THR A 118 -42.04 -0.23 29.55
N ARG A 119 -40.83 0.13 29.98
CA ARG A 119 -39.81 0.73 29.11
C ARG A 119 -39.48 -0.29 28.03
N ASN A 120 -40.30 -0.31 26.98
CA ASN A 120 -39.84 -0.67 25.65
C ASN A 120 -38.69 0.30 25.37
N ALA A 121 -37.47 -0.19 25.57
CA ALA A 121 -36.27 0.59 25.33
C ALA A 121 -36.25 0.87 23.83
N ALA A 122 -36.60 2.10 23.46
CA ALA A 122 -36.58 2.53 22.06
C ALA A 122 -35.18 2.26 21.52
N ALA A 123 -35.09 1.35 20.53
CA ALA A 123 -33.83 1.04 19.87
C ALA A 123 -33.26 2.37 19.34
N SER A 124 -32.12 2.77 19.90
CA SER A 124 -31.60 4.12 19.69
C SER A 124 -31.20 4.30 18.22
N ASN A 125 -31.70 5.37 17.60
CA ASN A 125 -31.64 5.61 16.15
C ASN A 125 -30.23 6.00 15.64
N PHE A 126 -29.22 5.21 15.98
CA PHE A 126 -27.84 5.26 15.48
C PHE A 126 -27.69 4.62 14.09
N ALA A 127 -28.76 4.68 13.28
CA ALA A 127 -28.78 4.13 11.93
C ALA A 127 -28.33 5.19 10.92
N LEU A 128 -27.22 4.91 10.23
CA LEU A 128 -26.88 5.59 8.98
C LEU A 128 -27.91 5.21 7.91
N LYS A 129 -28.51 6.20 7.27
CA LYS A 129 -29.44 6.02 6.15
C LYS A 129 -28.74 6.37 4.84
N THR A 130 -28.90 5.53 3.83
CA THR A 130 -28.53 5.87 2.45
C THR A 130 -29.44 6.99 1.96
N ILE A 131 -28.84 8.11 1.55
CA ILE A 131 -29.53 9.26 0.94
C ILE A 131 -29.64 9.06 -0.57
N SER A 132 -28.58 8.57 -1.20
CA SER A 132 -28.51 8.37 -2.64
C SER A 132 -27.59 7.21 -3.02
N VAL A 133 -27.88 6.62 -4.17
CA VAL A 133 -27.04 5.66 -4.89
C VAL A 133 -27.06 6.09 -6.35
N LYS A 134 -25.89 6.15 -6.99
CA LYS A 134 -25.71 6.40 -8.42
C LYS A 134 -24.65 5.44 -8.95
N GLU A 135 -24.96 4.64 -9.97
CA GLU A 135 -23.92 4.00 -10.77
C GLU A 135 -23.21 5.06 -11.64
N ILE A 136 -21.89 5.17 -11.53
CA ILE A 136 -21.08 6.13 -12.30
C ILE A 136 -20.30 5.48 -13.43
N TYR A 137 -20.12 4.15 -13.34
CA TYR A 137 -19.50 3.29 -14.34
C TYR A 137 -19.90 1.84 -14.02
N GLN A 138 -19.77 0.91 -14.98
CA GLN A 138 -20.17 -0.49 -14.80
C GLN A 138 -19.59 -1.10 -13.51
N GLY A 139 -20.46 -1.46 -12.56
CA GLY A 139 -20.06 -2.05 -11.27
C GLY A 139 -19.42 -1.07 -10.28
N VAL A 140 -19.54 0.24 -10.50
CA VAL A 140 -19.03 1.32 -9.64
C VAL A 140 -20.17 2.22 -9.18
N PHE A 141 -20.51 2.13 -7.90
CA PHE A 141 -21.60 2.87 -7.28
C PHE A 141 -21.08 3.96 -6.35
N TYR A 142 -21.41 5.21 -6.66
CA TYR A 142 -21.31 6.31 -5.70
C TYR A 142 -22.54 6.30 -4.78
N LYS A 143 -22.31 6.21 -3.47
CA LYS A 143 -23.34 6.13 -2.42
C LYS A 143 -23.11 7.24 -1.39
N VAL A 144 -24.19 7.86 -0.90
CA VAL A 144 -24.12 8.85 0.18
C VAL A 144 -24.95 8.38 1.37
N PHE A 145 -24.39 8.45 2.56
CA PHE A 145 -25.05 8.11 3.82
C PHE A 145 -25.12 9.31 4.77
N SER A 146 -26.17 9.42 5.57
CA SER A 146 -26.21 10.29 6.76
C SER A 146 -27.05 9.69 7.87
N GLY A 147 -26.65 9.94 9.11
CA GLY A 147 -27.32 9.48 10.32
C GLY A 147 -26.46 9.78 11.54
N GLN A 148 -26.89 9.30 12.70
CA GLN A 148 -26.10 9.40 13.94
C GLN A 148 -25.12 8.22 14.03
N LEU A 149 -23.89 8.47 14.50
CA LEU A 149 -22.87 7.42 14.68
C LEU A 149 -22.86 6.80 16.09
N PRO A 150 -22.23 5.63 16.28
CA PRO A 150 -22.13 4.96 17.58
C PRO A 150 -21.47 5.80 18.68
N SER A 151 -20.49 6.65 18.36
CA SER A 151 -19.89 7.61 19.31
C SER A 151 -20.78 8.83 19.63
N GLY A 152 -21.91 8.98 18.93
CA GLY A 152 -22.66 10.23 18.87
C GLY A 152 -22.18 11.16 17.75
N GLY A 153 -22.93 12.24 17.53
CA GLY A 153 -22.72 13.14 16.40
C GLY A 153 -23.34 12.62 15.09
N ARG A 154 -23.65 13.55 14.19
CA ARG A 154 -24.25 13.25 12.88
C ARG A 154 -23.19 13.22 11.80
N ALA A 155 -23.12 12.12 11.06
CA ALA A 155 -22.24 11.97 9.93
C ALA A 155 -22.91 12.34 8.59
N ARG A 156 -22.08 12.72 7.63
CA ARG A 156 -22.30 12.45 6.21
C ARG A 156 -21.07 11.73 5.67
N ILE A 157 -21.30 10.67 4.91
CA ILE A 157 -20.27 9.77 4.38
C ILE A 157 -20.51 9.63 2.87
N ASN A 158 -19.49 9.90 2.08
CA ASN A 158 -19.45 9.69 0.64
C ASN A 158 -18.64 8.40 0.40
N LEU A 159 -19.24 7.41 -0.27
CA LEU A 159 -18.67 6.09 -0.51
C LEU A 159 -18.63 5.82 -2.01
N LEU A 160 -17.49 5.36 -2.52
CA LEU A 160 -17.41 4.61 -3.77
C LEU A 160 -17.38 3.14 -3.42
N ASP A 161 -18.21 2.36 -4.09
CA ASP A 161 -18.41 0.94 -3.89
C ASP A 161 -18.20 0.26 -5.25
N ILE A 162 -17.11 -0.48 -5.39
CA ILE A 162 -16.60 -1.04 -6.64
C ILE A 162 -16.58 -2.57 -6.50
N ASN A 163 -17.38 -3.29 -7.28
CA ASN A 163 -17.26 -4.75 -7.36
C ASN A 163 -16.01 -5.13 -8.18
N MET A 164 -14.95 -5.59 -7.53
CA MET A 164 -13.65 -5.82 -8.19
C MET A 164 -13.67 -7.06 -9.11
N SER A 165 -14.60 -8.01 -8.91
CA SER A 165 -14.71 -9.23 -9.71
C SER A 165 -15.44 -9.03 -11.05
N THR A 166 -16.20 -7.94 -11.21
CA THR A 166 -17.02 -7.67 -12.41
C THR A 166 -16.81 -6.28 -13.02
N SER A 167 -16.38 -5.29 -12.25
CA SER A 167 -16.08 -3.96 -12.81
C SER A 167 -14.75 -3.98 -13.57
N PRO A 168 -14.70 -3.54 -14.84
CA PRO A 168 -13.46 -3.57 -15.61
C PRO A 168 -12.49 -2.43 -15.24
N VAL A 169 -12.84 -1.54 -14.30
CA VAL A 169 -12.01 -0.38 -13.91
C VAL A 169 -10.63 -0.77 -13.38
N ARG A 170 -9.74 0.22 -13.32
CA ARG A 170 -8.43 0.11 -12.66
C ARG A 170 -8.26 1.22 -11.64
N LEU A 171 -7.55 0.88 -10.56
CA LEU A 171 -7.23 1.76 -9.45
C LEU A 171 -5.76 2.10 -9.56
N ARG A 172 -5.40 3.39 -9.68
CA ARG A 172 -4.00 3.85 -9.82
C ARG A 172 -3.75 5.04 -8.91
N PRO A 173 -2.58 5.15 -8.24
CA PRO A 173 -2.16 6.39 -7.63
C PRO A 173 -1.93 7.47 -8.70
N VAL A 174 -2.07 8.73 -8.30
CA VAL A 174 -1.76 9.90 -9.13
C VAL A 174 -0.93 10.85 -8.29
N THR A 175 0.28 11.17 -8.77
CA THR A 175 1.19 12.14 -8.13
C THR A 175 1.06 13.53 -8.76
N GLY A 176 1.45 14.57 -8.02
CA GLY A 176 1.41 15.95 -8.53
C GLY A 176 2.44 16.23 -9.64
N SER A 177 3.54 15.48 -9.66
CA SER A 177 4.53 15.40 -10.74
C SER A 177 5.34 14.10 -10.63
N TYR A 178 6.19 13.84 -11.64
CA TYR A 178 7.10 12.68 -11.68
C TYR A 178 7.97 12.56 -10.41
N ALA A 179 8.61 13.65 -10.00
CA ALA A 179 9.26 13.78 -8.69
C ALA A 179 8.27 14.32 -7.64
N PHE A 180 8.50 14.00 -6.37
CA PHE A 180 7.55 14.28 -5.28
C PHE A 180 7.36 15.76 -4.88
N SER A 181 8.06 16.71 -5.50
CA SER A 181 8.09 18.11 -5.07
C SER A 181 6.81 18.92 -5.36
N ARG A 182 5.86 18.40 -6.14
CA ARG A 182 4.62 19.11 -6.50
C ARG A 182 3.39 18.52 -5.82
N LEU A 183 2.66 19.36 -5.10
CA LEU A 183 1.33 19.08 -4.57
C LEU A 183 0.24 19.54 -5.57
N LYS A 184 -0.88 18.82 -5.61
CA LYS A 184 -2.11 19.17 -6.35
C LYS A 184 -3.33 18.87 -5.47
N ASP A 185 -4.47 19.52 -5.68
CA ASP A 185 -5.72 19.07 -5.06
C ASP A 185 -6.28 17.81 -5.77
N VAL A 186 -7.19 17.07 -5.12
CA VAL A 186 -7.70 15.78 -5.68
C VAL A 186 -8.50 16.01 -6.97
N ARG A 187 -9.04 17.22 -7.20
CA ARG A 187 -9.75 17.56 -8.44
C ARG A 187 -8.77 17.92 -9.55
N GLU A 188 -7.65 18.58 -9.26
CA GLU A 188 -6.52 18.71 -10.18
C GLU A 188 -5.97 17.33 -10.56
N HIS A 189 -5.75 16.44 -9.59
CA HIS A 189 -5.31 15.05 -9.85
C HIS A 189 -6.30 14.28 -10.74
N SER A 190 -7.60 14.28 -10.41
CA SER A 190 -8.66 13.59 -11.20
C SER A 190 -8.80 14.17 -12.61
N ARG A 191 -8.81 15.50 -12.76
CA ARG A 191 -8.90 16.18 -14.07
C ARG A 191 -7.71 15.86 -14.95
N ASP A 192 -6.49 15.98 -14.43
CA ASP A 192 -5.26 15.88 -15.23
C ASP A 192 -4.96 14.43 -15.64
N SER A 193 -5.48 13.44 -14.90
CA SER A 193 -5.36 12.01 -15.21
C SER A 193 -6.56 11.44 -15.97
N GLY A 194 -7.72 12.11 -15.96
CA GLY A 194 -8.96 11.61 -16.56
C GLY A 194 -9.67 10.54 -15.72
N ALA A 195 -9.53 10.57 -14.39
CA ALA A 195 -10.21 9.65 -13.48
C ALA A 195 -11.72 9.95 -13.39
N LEU A 196 -12.56 8.91 -13.41
CA LEU A 196 -14.01 9.00 -13.16
C LEU A 196 -14.31 9.56 -11.76
N ALA A 197 -13.55 9.05 -10.79
CA ALA A 197 -13.61 9.43 -9.40
C ALA A 197 -12.21 9.31 -8.78
N ALA A 198 -11.96 10.03 -7.69
CA ALA A 198 -10.69 9.93 -6.96
C ALA A 198 -10.87 10.29 -5.48
N ILE A 199 -10.00 9.76 -4.63
CA ILE A 199 -9.84 10.17 -3.22
C ILE A 199 -8.40 10.62 -2.95
N ASN A 200 -8.16 11.36 -1.86
CA ASN A 200 -6.79 11.51 -1.35
C ASN A 200 -6.26 10.17 -0.79
N ALA A 201 -4.93 9.97 -0.81
CA ALA A 201 -4.30 8.72 -0.40
C ALA A 201 -3.24 8.89 0.69
N ASN A 202 -1.95 8.77 0.35
CA ASN A 202 -0.84 8.72 1.30
C ASN A 202 -0.72 9.97 2.18
N TYR A 203 -0.33 9.76 3.44
CA TYR A 203 0.30 10.79 4.26
C TYR A 203 1.54 11.36 3.57
N PHE A 204 1.85 12.65 3.78
CA PHE A 204 2.96 13.32 3.11
C PHE A 204 3.63 14.37 4.01
N LYS A 205 4.89 14.71 3.72
CA LYS A 205 5.57 15.89 4.27
C LYS A 205 5.12 17.15 3.53
N SER A 206 5.29 18.32 4.16
CA SER A 206 4.98 19.64 3.57
C SER A 206 5.69 19.93 2.23
N ASN A 207 6.82 19.25 1.94
CA ASN A 207 7.54 19.33 0.67
C ASN A 207 7.05 18.33 -0.40
N GLY A 208 5.92 17.64 -0.17
CA GLY A 208 5.30 16.72 -1.12
C GLY A 208 5.76 15.25 -1.05
N VAL A 209 6.80 14.92 -0.29
CA VAL A 209 7.27 13.53 -0.18
C VAL A 209 6.22 12.64 0.52
N PRO A 210 5.74 11.55 -0.12
CA PRO A 210 4.81 10.59 0.48
C PRO A 210 5.49 9.74 1.56
N LEU A 211 4.70 9.32 2.56
CA LEU A 211 5.16 8.61 3.75
C LEU A 211 4.51 7.23 3.85
N GLY A 212 5.32 6.19 3.68
CA GLY A 212 4.86 4.82 3.44
C GLY A 212 4.80 4.48 1.95
N THR A 213 4.49 3.22 1.67
CA THR A 213 4.51 2.60 0.34
C THR A 213 3.74 3.39 -0.72
N LEU A 214 4.36 3.54 -1.89
CA LEU A 214 3.75 4.00 -3.12
C LEU A 214 4.28 3.13 -4.26
N ILE A 215 3.40 2.39 -4.95
CA ILE A 215 3.73 1.56 -6.11
C ILE A 215 2.87 2.02 -7.28
N GLN A 216 3.45 2.17 -8.47
CA GLN A 216 2.72 2.49 -9.70
C GLN A 216 3.37 1.75 -10.88
N ASP A 217 2.58 1.19 -11.82
CA ASP A 217 3.08 0.42 -12.97
C ASP A 217 4.00 -0.78 -12.59
N GLY A 218 3.93 -1.24 -11.33
CA GLY A 218 4.85 -2.24 -10.79
C GLY A 218 6.18 -1.69 -10.24
N ASP A 219 6.40 -0.38 -10.23
CA ASP A 219 7.60 0.24 -9.68
C ASP A 219 7.39 0.81 -8.26
N TRP A 220 8.36 0.61 -7.37
CA TRP A 220 8.29 1.05 -5.96
C TRP A 220 8.75 2.50 -5.82
N LEU A 221 7.89 3.43 -6.22
CA LEU A 221 8.16 4.87 -6.17
C LEU A 221 8.53 5.33 -4.76
N ALA A 222 7.94 4.77 -3.71
CA ALA A 222 8.40 4.95 -2.33
C ALA A 222 8.23 3.67 -1.51
N GLY A 223 9.21 3.36 -0.66
CA GLY A 223 9.19 2.16 0.18
C GLY A 223 8.34 2.31 1.45
N PRO A 224 8.13 1.20 2.20
CA PRO A 224 7.29 1.16 3.38
C PRO A 224 7.83 2.02 4.54
N LEU A 225 6.95 2.39 5.47
CA LEU A 225 7.31 3.17 6.64
C LEU A 225 6.56 2.68 7.89
N TYR A 226 7.29 2.47 8.99
CA TYR A 226 6.74 2.18 10.33
C TYR A 226 5.74 1.02 10.42
N ASP A 227 5.90 -0.06 9.62
CA ASP A 227 4.97 -1.20 9.59
C ASP A 227 3.51 -0.78 9.25
N ARG A 228 3.35 0.34 8.54
CA ARG A 228 2.03 0.86 8.13
C ARG A 228 1.38 -0.04 7.09
N VAL A 229 0.08 -0.22 7.28
CA VAL A 229 -0.77 -0.92 6.31
C VAL A 229 -0.83 -0.18 4.96
N THR A 230 -0.89 -0.97 3.89
CA THR A 230 -0.90 -0.52 2.50
C THR A 230 -2.02 -1.23 1.74
N LEU A 231 -2.79 -0.47 0.96
CA LEU A 231 -3.76 -0.97 -0.01
C LEU A 231 -3.03 -1.18 -1.35
N GLY A 232 -3.02 -2.41 -1.83
CA GLY A 232 -2.40 -2.80 -3.10
C GLY A 232 -3.41 -3.41 -4.07
N PHE A 233 -3.12 -3.29 -5.37
CA PHE A 233 -3.86 -3.89 -6.46
C PHE A 233 -2.93 -4.75 -7.32
N THR A 234 -3.33 -6.00 -7.53
CA THR A 234 -2.61 -6.97 -8.37
C THR A 234 -2.84 -6.71 -9.85
N LYS A 235 -1.97 -7.21 -10.73
CA LYS A 235 -2.17 -7.11 -12.20
C LYS A 235 -3.50 -7.73 -12.69
N GLY A 236 -4.05 -8.69 -11.93
CA GLY A 236 -5.36 -9.30 -12.19
C GLY A 236 -6.55 -8.42 -11.80
N GLY A 237 -6.34 -7.32 -11.06
CA GLY A 237 -7.39 -6.43 -10.56
C GLY A 237 -7.74 -6.63 -9.08
N TYR A 238 -7.38 -7.76 -8.45
CA TYR A 238 -7.65 -8.02 -7.04
C TYR A 238 -7.03 -6.95 -6.13
N ALA A 239 -7.82 -6.42 -5.20
CA ALA A 239 -7.38 -5.54 -4.13
C ALA A 239 -6.90 -6.35 -2.91
N ARG A 240 -6.01 -5.79 -2.09
CA ARG A 240 -5.53 -6.37 -0.83
C ARG A 240 -5.03 -5.30 0.13
N ILE A 241 -5.08 -5.57 1.43
CA ILE A 241 -4.70 -4.64 2.51
C ILE A 241 -3.77 -5.39 3.46
N ASP A 242 -2.48 -5.06 3.43
CA ASP A 242 -1.45 -5.78 4.20
C ASP A 242 -0.42 -4.84 4.83
N ARG A 243 0.34 -5.36 5.81
CA ARG A 243 1.58 -4.75 6.30
C ARG A 243 2.73 -5.27 5.45
N VAL A 244 3.46 -4.37 4.81
CA VAL A 244 4.48 -4.72 3.81
C VAL A 244 5.87 -4.25 4.21
N SER A 245 6.88 -5.06 3.91
CA SER A 245 8.28 -4.66 4.02
C SER A 245 9.01 -4.87 2.69
N LEU A 246 10.03 -4.03 2.46
CA LEU A 246 10.88 -4.03 1.29
C LEU A 246 12.31 -3.84 1.79
N HIS A 247 13.23 -4.72 1.41
CA HIS A 247 14.66 -4.60 1.70
C HIS A 247 15.48 -5.08 0.50
N GLY A 248 16.53 -4.34 0.16
CA GLY A 248 17.47 -4.68 -0.90
C GLY A 248 18.71 -5.36 -0.33
N LEU A 249 19.22 -6.35 -1.05
CA LEU A 249 20.57 -6.89 -0.89
C LEU A 249 21.41 -6.36 -2.05
N LEU A 250 22.37 -5.50 -1.72
CA LEU A 250 23.34 -4.91 -2.65
C LEU A 250 24.59 -5.79 -2.65
N TYR A 251 24.75 -6.58 -3.69
CA TYR A 251 25.97 -7.33 -3.98
C TYR A 251 27.04 -6.36 -4.50
N THR A 252 28.30 -6.54 -4.11
CA THR A 252 29.40 -5.62 -4.45
C THR A 252 30.68 -6.37 -4.80
N ASP A 253 31.57 -5.74 -5.56
CA ASP A 253 32.92 -6.25 -5.84
C ASP A 253 33.87 -6.21 -4.60
N SER A 254 33.41 -5.70 -3.44
CA SER A 254 34.23 -5.57 -2.23
C SER A 254 34.36 -6.88 -1.46
N VAL A 255 35.60 -7.37 -1.28
CA VAL A 255 35.92 -8.57 -0.50
C VAL A 255 35.53 -8.44 0.97
N GLU A 256 35.61 -7.24 1.54
CA GLU A 256 35.25 -6.95 2.94
C GLU A 256 33.72 -6.87 3.12
N HIS A 257 33.00 -6.41 2.08
CA HIS A 257 31.57 -6.13 2.12
C HIS A 257 30.82 -6.66 0.87
N PRO A 258 30.86 -7.98 0.61
CA PRO A 258 30.33 -8.57 -0.62
C PRO A 258 28.80 -8.49 -0.73
N VAL A 259 28.10 -8.31 0.40
CA VAL A 259 26.66 -8.02 0.44
C VAL A 259 26.38 -6.94 1.49
N LEU A 260 25.69 -5.87 1.08
CA LEU A 260 25.24 -4.77 1.90
C LEU A 260 23.71 -4.68 1.93
N TRP A 261 23.15 -4.16 3.02
CA TRP A 261 21.70 -3.96 3.15
C TRP A 261 21.27 -2.59 2.66
N VAL A 262 20.15 -2.54 1.93
CA VAL A 262 19.44 -1.32 1.54
C VAL A 262 18.05 -1.36 2.17
N ASN A 263 17.82 -0.53 3.18
CA ASN A 263 16.67 -0.66 4.09
C ASN A 263 15.40 0.04 3.60
N ASN A 264 15.48 0.89 2.57
CA ASN A 264 14.34 1.57 1.99
C ASN A 264 14.62 2.22 0.62
N VAL A 265 13.57 2.71 -0.04
CA VAL A 265 13.65 3.51 -1.28
C VAL A 265 12.83 4.79 -1.17
N ASN A 266 13.44 5.93 -1.54
CA ASN A 266 12.84 7.28 -1.58
C ASN A 266 12.11 7.76 -0.29
N GLN A 267 12.37 7.17 0.88
CA GLN A 267 11.79 7.62 2.16
C GLN A 267 12.70 8.66 2.86
N PRO A 268 12.15 9.64 3.61
CA PRO A 268 12.98 10.63 4.31
C PRO A 268 13.85 10.01 5.39
N ARG A 269 15.18 10.13 5.22
CA ARG A 269 16.17 9.72 6.22
C ARG A 269 15.94 10.43 7.57
N ARG A 270 16.11 9.67 8.66
CA ARG A 270 16.07 10.14 10.06
C ARG A 270 17.31 9.62 10.80
N THR A 271 17.57 10.12 12.01
CA THR A 271 18.52 9.48 12.94
C THR A 271 18.10 8.01 13.16
N GLY A 272 19.06 7.08 13.11
CA GLY A 272 18.78 5.64 13.14
C GLY A 272 18.21 5.07 11.84
N SER A 273 18.19 5.83 10.73
CA SER A 273 17.94 5.26 9.39
C SER A 273 19.26 4.83 8.75
N HIS A 274 19.43 3.52 8.64
CA HIS A 274 20.42 2.86 7.79
C HIS A 274 20.17 3.17 6.29
N CYS A 275 21.00 2.61 5.40
CA CYS A 275 21.04 2.87 3.97
C CYS A 275 19.65 3.00 3.29
N ILE A 276 19.40 4.17 2.69
CA ILE A 276 18.24 4.44 1.83
C ILE A 276 18.74 4.66 0.41
N LEU A 277 18.05 4.07 -0.57
CA LEU A 277 18.28 4.32 -1.99
C LEU A 277 17.37 5.46 -2.49
N TYR A 278 17.93 6.42 -3.21
CA TYR A 278 17.23 7.54 -3.84
C TYR A 278 17.30 7.48 -5.37
N THR A 279 16.14 7.53 -6.01
CA THR A 279 15.91 7.59 -7.46
C THR A 279 15.43 9.00 -7.86
N ARG A 280 15.21 9.26 -9.16
CA ARG A 280 14.67 10.57 -9.60
C ARG A 280 13.25 10.90 -9.11
N HIS A 281 12.50 9.93 -8.58
CA HIS A 281 11.23 10.22 -7.90
C HIS A 281 11.41 11.05 -6.62
N TRP A 282 12.57 10.94 -5.95
CA TRP A 282 12.95 11.84 -4.86
C TRP A 282 13.23 13.27 -5.37
N GLY A 283 13.94 13.38 -6.50
CA GLY A 283 14.30 14.65 -7.15
C GLY A 283 15.57 14.50 -8.00
N ALA A 284 16.18 15.62 -8.40
CA ALA A 284 17.44 15.59 -9.15
C ALA A 284 18.67 15.25 -8.28
N LYS A 285 18.62 15.54 -6.98
CA LYS A 285 19.73 15.36 -6.02
C LYS A 285 19.24 14.65 -4.75
N ALA A 286 20.08 13.78 -4.20
CA ALA A 286 19.98 13.36 -2.82
C ALA A 286 20.58 14.46 -1.93
N THR A 287 20.06 14.64 -0.72
CA THR A 287 20.63 15.59 0.27
C THR A 287 20.35 15.08 1.67
N LEU A 288 21.40 14.95 2.48
CA LEU A 288 21.31 14.52 3.86
C LEU A 288 21.01 15.71 4.80
N PRO A 289 20.29 15.49 5.91
CA PRO A 289 20.06 16.52 6.92
C PRO A 289 21.29 16.81 7.80
N TYR A 290 22.34 15.99 7.70
CA TYR A 290 23.64 16.11 8.36
C TYR A 290 24.67 15.25 7.58
N PRO A 291 25.98 15.54 7.65
CA PRO A 291 27.00 14.76 6.94
C PRO A 291 26.97 13.26 7.24
N GLY A 292 27.17 12.46 6.21
CA GLY A 292 27.04 11.00 6.23
C GLY A 292 27.87 10.36 5.12
N VAL A 293 27.24 9.56 4.27
CA VAL A 293 27.81 9.02 3.03
C VAL A 293 26.72 9.01 1.95
N LEU A 294 27.04 9.53 0.78
CA LEU A 294 26.29 9.37 -0.47
C LEU A 294 27.18 8.68 -1.52
N ILE A 295 26.64 7.66 -2.19
CA ILE A 295 27.32 6.94 -3.28
C ILE A 295 26.38 6.92 -4.50
N ALA A 296 26.78 7.50 -5.62
CA ALA A 296 26.04 7.47 -6.88
C ALA A 296 26.41 6.23 -7.69
N VAL A 297 25.38 5.52 -8.16
CA VAL A 297 25.49 4.31 -9.00
C VAL A 297 24.74 4.55 -10.30
N ASP A 298 25.39 4.31 -11.43
CA ASP A 298 24.80 4.53 -12.76
C ASP A 298 23.81 3.43 -13.19
N ALA A 299 23.25 3.57 -14.39
CA ALA A 299 22.31 2.59 -14.96
C ALA A 299 22.95 1.21 -15.24
N ASN A 300 24.28 1.11 -15.27
CA ASN A 300 25.03 -0.14 -15.49
C ASN A 300 25.43 -0.81 -14.16
N GLY A 301 25.00 -0.27 -13.02
CA GLY A 301 25.41 -0.75 -11.70
C GLY A 301 26.82 -0.34 -11.28
N ARG A 302 27.45 0.66 -11.93
CA ARG A 302 28.80 1.13 -11.57
C ARG A 302 28.73 2.29 -10.59
N VAL A 303 29.54 2.25 -9.54
CA VAL A 303 29.78 3.40 -8.66
C VAL A 303 30.51 4.47 -9.47
N ILE A 304 29.93 5.67 -9.59
CA ILE A 304 30.48 6.77 -10.40
C ILE A 304 31.02 7.92 -9.54
N ASP A 305 30.34 8.29 -8.46
CA ASP A 305 30.62 9.51 -7.70
C ASP A 305 30.23 9.35 -6.22
N ARG A 306 30.76 10.21 -5.35
CA ARG A 306 30.54 10.18 -3.89
C ARG A 306 30.64 11.56 -3.25
N ASP A 307 29.80 11.78 -2.24
CA ASP A 307 29.78 13.02 -1.44
C ASP A 307 29.36 12.69 0.01
N ASP A 308 29.50 13.61 0.96
CA ASP A 308 29.07 13.39 2.36
C ASP A 308 27.74 14.07 2.73
N LEU A 309 27.19 14.94 1.89
CA LEU A 309 26.02 15.77 2.20
C LEU A 309 25.00 15.90 1.05
N LYS A 310 25.42 16.05 -0.20
CA LYS A 310 24.56 16.38 -1.36
C LYS A 310 25.14 15.90 -2.70
N LEU A 311 24.51 14.90 -3.30
CA LEU A 311 24.96 14.26 -4.55
C LEU A 311 23.87 14.28 -5.63
N ASP A 312 24.26 14.42 -6.90
CA ASP A 312 23.33 14.24 -8.04
C ASP A 312 22.90 12.78 -8.16
N ILE A 313 21.62 12.57 -8.42
CA ILE A 313 21.10 11.25 -8.75
C ILE A 313 21.32 11.05 -10.25
N PRO A 314 22.03 10.01 -10.72
CA PRO A 314 22.19 9.77 -12.15
C PRO A 314 20.84 9.42 -12.82
N TYR A 315 20.75 9.58 -14.13
CA TYR A 315 19.63 9.04 -14.91
C TYR A 315 19.82 7.53 -15.07
N GLY A 316 18.73 6.76 -15.00
CA GLY A 316 18.73 5.29 -15.02
C GLY A 316 19.32 4.60 -13.77
N GLY A 317 20.12 5.31 -12.98
CA GLY A 317 20.72 4.83 -11.73
C GLY A 317 20.07 5.42 -10.46
N TYR A 318 20.85 5.47 -9.38
CA TYR A 318 20.41 5.89 -8.05
C TYR A 318 21.55 6.45 -7.17
N VAL A 319 21.21 6.96 -5.99
CA VAL A 319 22.17 7.28 -4.91
C VAL A 319 21.84 6.49 -3.66
N LEU A 320 22.82 5.75 -3.12
CA LEU A 320 22.77 5.14 -1.79
C LEU A 320 23.13 6.17 -0.73
N ALA A 321 22.45 6.17 0.41
CA ALA A 321 22.57 7.22 1.41
C ALA A 321 22.50 6.70 2.85
N ASP A 322 23.57 6.87 3.62
CA ASP A 322 23.65 6.38 5.01
C ASP A 322 24.54 7.27 5.93
N SER A 323 24.89 6.81 7.13
CA SER A 323 25.71 7.52 8.11
C SER A 323 27.19 7.48 7.75
N LYS A 324 27.94 8.45 8.26
CA LYS A 324 29.40 8.44 8.24
C LYS A 324 29.90 7.17 8.93
N GLY A 325 30.85 6.46 8.32
CA GLY A 325 31.36 5.18 8.82
C GLY A 325 30.42 3.97 8.61
N SER A 326 29.34 4.11 7.85
CA SER A 326 28.56 2.95 7.37
C SER A 326 29.36 2.12 6.37
N ALA A 327 29.03 0.83 6.22
CA ALA A 327 29.75 -0.08 5.34
C ALA A 327 29.70 0.31 3.84
N ILE A 328 28.70 1.09 3.40
CA ILE A 328 28.67 1.68 2.05
C ILE A 328 29.82 2.69 1.79
N ALA A 329 30.51 3.16 2.85
CA ALA A 329 31.69 4.03 2.72
C ALA A 329 32.88 3.32 2.04
N SER A 330 32.94 1.99 2.12
CA SER A 330 33.99 1.17 1.48
C SER A 330 33.97 1.25 -0.04
N LEU A 331 32.80 1.49 -0.63
CA LEU A 331 32.57 1.49 -2.08
C LEU A 331 33.41 2.58 -2.76
N LYS A 332 33.99 2.26 -3.92
CA LYS A 332 34.91 3.13 -4.68
C LYS A 332 34.43 3.32 -6.11
N SER A 333 34.70 4.49 -6.69
CA SER A 333 34.38 4.78 -8.09
C SER A 333 35.03 3.74 -9.02
N GLY A 334 34.22 3.16 -9.91
CA GLY A 334 34.60 2.08 -10.81
C GLY A 334 34.17 0.68 -10.36
N GLU A 335 33.85 0.46 -9.08
CA GLU A 335 33.34 -0.82 -8.56
C GLU A 335 31.92 -1.10 -9.07
N SER A 336 31.62 -2.38 -9.30
CA SER A 336 30.31 -2.87 -9.72
C SER A 336 29.45 -3.22 -8.51
N VAL A 337 28.16 -2.94 -8.59
CA VAL A 337 27.14 -3.35 -7.62
C VAL A 337 25.86 -3.82 -8.31
N ASN A 338 25.20 -4.83 -7.75
CA ASN A 338 23.89 -5.30 -8.19
C ASN A 338 22.95 -5.37 -7.00
N ILE A 339 21.71 -4.87 -7.15
CA ILE A 339 20.73 -4.86 -6.05
C ILE A 339 19.56 -5.80 -6.35
N ARG A 340 19.29 -6.71 -5.41
CA ARG A 340 18.13 -7.62 -5.45
C ARG A 340 17.19 -7.30 -4.31
N TRP A 341 15.93 -7.01 -4.62
CA TRP A 341 14.93 -6.65 -3.63
C TRP A 341 14.14 -7.86 -3.14
N LYS A 342 13.87 -7.86 -1.84
CA LYS A 342 13.00 -8.83 -1.16
C LYS A 342 11.79 -8.09 -0.61
N ILE A 343 10.62 -8.55 -1.03
CA ILE A 343 9.30 -8.06 -0.61
C ILE A 343 8.71 -9.07 0.37
N ASN A 344 8.04 -8.61 1.43
CA ASN A 344 7.25 -9.45 2.32
C ASN A 344 5.87 -8.81 2.62
N PRO A 345 4.76 -9.57 2.58
CA PRO A 345 4.67 -10.97 2.18
C PRO A 345 5.04 -11.18 0.70
N GLY A 346 5.58 -12.36 0.37
CA GLY A 346 6.26 -12.58 -0.93
C GLY A 346 5.34 -12.45 -2.14
N ASP A 347 4.05 -12.73 -1.98
CA ASP A 347 3.01 -12.62 -3.00
C ASP A 347 2.55 -11.16 -3.25
N TRP A 348 3.22 -10.16 -2.66
CA TRP A 348 3.15 -8.78 -3.14
C TRP A 348 4.03 -8.52 -4.37
N ASP A 349 4.79 -9.50 -4.85
CA ASP A 349 5.54 -9.45 -6.11
C ASP A 349 4.67 -9.01 -7.32
N ASN A 350 3.39 -9.40 -7.36
CA ASN A 350 2.43 -9.13 -8.41
C ASN A 350 1.58 -7.84 -8.23
N VAL A 351 1.78 -7.09 -7.13
CA VAL A 351 1.10 -5.81 -6.87
C VAL A 351 1.68 -4.70 -7.72
N VAL A 352 0.88 -4.19 -8.67
CA VAL A 352 1.30 -3.19 -9.66
C VAL A 352 0.97 -1.76 -9.25
N GLU A 353 -0.03 -1.57 -8.38
CA GLU A 353 -0.49 -0.25 -7.92
C GLU A 353 -0.68 -0.31 -6.40
N ALA A 354 -0.19 0.66 -5.62
CA ALA A 354 -0.38 0.66 -4.18
C ALA A 354 -0.30 2.04 -3.53
N VAL A 355 -1.08 2.24 -2.46
CA VAL A 355 -1.08 3.43 -1.59
C VAL A 355 -1.04 3.04 -0.11
N SER A 356 -0.26 3.77 0.68
CA SER A 356 -0.06 3.49 2.11
C SER A 356 -0.74 4.52 2.99
N GLY A 357 -1.14 4.11 4.18
CA GLY A 357 -1.86 4.97 5.11
C GLY A 357 -1.67 4.51 6.54
N GLY A 358 -2.72 3.92 7.09
CA GLY A 358 -2.84 3.51 8.47
C GLY A 358 -3.66 4.49 9.32
N PRO A 359 -4.12 4.06 10.50
CA PRO A 359 -3.97 2.70 11.04
C PRO A 359 -4.77 1.63 10.28
N LEU A 360 -4.42 0.36 10.51
CA LEU A 360 -5.29 -0.77 10.23
C LEU A 360 -6.55 -0.67 11.10
N LEU A 361 -7.71 -0.85 10.48
CA LEU A 361 -9.03 -0.73 11.13
C LEU A 361 -9.63 -2.10 11.41
N LEU A 362 -9.60 -2.98 10.41
CA LEU A 362 -10.14 -4.35 10.47
C LEU A 362 -9.11 -5.35 9.93
N LYS A 363 -9.08 -6.52 10.55
CA LYS A 363 -8.42 -7.75 10.07
C LYS A 363 -9.36 -8.93 10.29
N ASP A 364 -9.56 -9.80 9.31
CA ASP A 364 -10.47 -10.96 9.38
C ASP A 364 -11.90 -10.59 9.87
N GLY A 365 -12.39 -9.40 9.50
CA GLY A 365 -13.68 -8.84 9.92
C GLY A 365 -13.73 -8.31 11.36
N ARG A 366 -12.61 -8.32 12.09
CA ARG A 366 -12.49 -7.94 13.50
C ARG A 366 -11.69 -6.63 13.65
N LEU A 367 -11.98 -5.85 14.69
CA LEU A 367 -11.28 -4.60 14.98
C LEU A 367 -9.79 -4.84 15.25
N ALA A 368 -8.91 -4.15 14.52
CA ALA A 368 -7.46 -4.38 14.51
C ALA A 368 -6.62 -3.11 14.77
N LEU A 369 -7.19 -2.17 15.53
CA LEU A 369 -6.64 -0.83 15.81
C LEU A 369 -5.44 -0.85 16.78
N ASP A 370 -4.22 -1.04 16.27
CA ASP A 370 -2.97 -0.82 17.04
C ASP A 370 -2.21 0.43 16.60
N LEU A 371 -2.64 1.56 17.16
CA LEU A 371 -2.12 2.89 16.86
C LEU A 371 -0.68 3.08 17.36
N LYS A 372 -0.28 2.34 18.40
CA LYS A 372 1.06 2.40 19.00
C LYS A 372 2.08 1.67 18.13
N LYS A 373 1.74 0.47 17.64
CA LYS A 373 2.61 -0.34 16.76
C LYS A 373 2.92 0.37 15.44
N GLU A 374 1.92 0.99 14.80
CA GLU A 374 2.09 1.80 13.57
C GLU A 374 2.69 3.20 13.80
N LYS A 375 3.11 3.50 15.03
CA LYS A 375 3.76 4.76 15.45
C LYS A 375 2.95 6.01 15.11
N PHE A 376 1.62 5.94 15.21
CA PHE A 376 0.77 7.13 15.18
C PHE A 376 0.85 7.86 16.53
N PRO A 377 1.00 9.20 16.55
CA PRO A 377 1.09 9.95 17.79
C PRO A 377 -0.25 9.96 18.54
N SER A 378 -0.22 10.18 19.85
CA SER A 378 -1.41 10.18 20.72
C SER A 378 -2.52 11.17 20.31
N SER A 379 -2.20 12.20 19.51
CA SER A 379 -3.19 13.09 18.89
C SER A 379 -4.13 12.40 17.90
N PHE A 380 -3.73 11.27 17.30
CA PHE A 380 -4.63 10.41 16.50
C PHE A 380 -5.57 9.54 17.37
N VAL A 381 -5.29 9.45 18.67
CA VAL A 381 -5.90 8.50 19.62
C VAL A 381 -6.89 9.18 20.57
N GLY A 382 -6.75 10.49 20.79
CA GLY A 382 -7.62 11.25 21.69
C GLY A 382 -9.04 11.48 21.15
N SER A 383 -9.86 12.15 21.95
CA SER A 383 -11.20 12.67 21.59
C SER A 383 -11.19 13.78 20.52
N HIS A 384 -10.12 13.88 19.72
CA HIS A 384 -9.97 14.83 18.63
C HIS A 384 -10.65 14.26 17.38
N ILE A 385 -11.91 14.67 17.26
CA ILE A 385 -12.85 14.17 16.27
C ILE A 385 -12.53 14.86 14.92
N HIS A 386 -12.26 14.11 13.84
CA HIS A 386 -11.68 14.65 12.59
C HIS A 386 -12.33 14.08 11.32
N GLN A 387 -12.32 14.83 10.21
CA GLN A 387 -12.60 14.28 8.87
C GLN A 387 -11.64 13.13 8.55
N ARG A 388 -12.11 12.11 7.82
CA ARG A 388 -11.37 10.88 7.52
C ARG A 388 -11.54 10.48 6.06
N THR A 389 -10.47 9.94 5.48
CA THR A 389 -10.52 9.10 4.28
C THR A 389 -10.06 7.71 4.67
N ALA A 390 -10.74 6.68 4.20
CA ALA A 390 -10.46 5.28 4.56
C ALA A 390 -11.00 4.33 3.50
N CYS A 391 -10.56 3.07 3.55
CA CYS A 391 -10.95 2.03 2.61
C CYS A 391 -11.10 0.67 3.29
N GLY A 392 -11.83 -0.23 2.64
CA GLY A 392 -11.98 -1.62 3.05
C GLY A 392 -12.35 -2.53 1.90
N ILE A 393 -12.21 -3.84 2.13
CA ILE A 393 -12.49 -4.91 1.16
C ILE A 393 -13.48 -5.87 1.82
N THR A 394 -14.55 -6.23 1.12
CA THR A 394 -15.57 -7.17 1.60
C THR A 394 -15.23 -8.62 1.28
N ASN A 395 -15.97 -9.55 1.89
CA ASN A 395 -15.83 -10.99 1.62
C ASN A 395 -16.35 -11.41 0.23
N ASP A 396 -17.01 -10.50 -0.49
CA ASP A 396 -17.53 -10.65 -1.86
C ASP A 396 -16.82 -9.69 -2.85
N ASP A 397 -15.55 -9.39 -2.59
CA ASP A 397 -14.64 -8.64 -3.48
C ASP A 397 -15.09 -7.20 -3.83
N HIS A 398 -15.93 -6.56 -3.01
CA HIS A 398 -16.19 -5.12 -3.14
C HIS A 398 -15.08 -4.30 -2.47
N LEU A 399 -14.46 -3.40 -3.24
CA LEU A 399 -13.60 -2.35 -2.73
C LEU A 399 -14.46 -1.14 -2.35
N LEU A 400 -14.41 -0.78 -1.07
CA LEU A 400 -15.09 0.37 -0.49
C LEU A 400 -14.08 1.50 -0.26
N LEU A 401 -14.26 2.65 -0.90
CA LEU A 401 -13.45 3.87 -0.71
C LEU A 401 -14.33 4.98 -0.14
N ALA A 402 -14.08 5.43 1.09
CA ALA A 402 -14.98 6.33 1.81
C ALA A 402 -14.29 7.64 2.26
N THR A 403 -15.01 8.75 2.16
CA THR A 403 -14.69 10.01 2.84
C THR A 403 -15.81 10.40 3.80
N PHE A 404 -15.44 10.85 5.00
CA PHE A 404 -16.35 11.17 6.07
C PHE A 404 -16.27 12.68 6.35
N GLU A 405 -17.35 13.41 6.05
CA GLU A 405 -17.38 14.89 6.03
C GLU A 405 -17.48 15.52 7.42
N GLY A 406 -18.17 14.84 8.34
CA GLY A 406 -18.18 15.25 9.75
C GLY A 406 -16.83 14.97 10.43
N PRO A 407 -16.75 15.25 11.73
CA PRO A 407 -15.63 14.79 12.54
C PRO A 407 -15.92 13.38 13.11
N HIS A 408 -15.00 12.42 12.97
CA HIS A 408 -15.17 11.02 13.41
C HIS A 408 -14.00 10.47 14.23
N THR A 409 -14.29 9.52 15.13
CA THR A 409 -13.27 8.70 15.79
C THR A 409 -12.81 7.57 14.86
N MET A 410 -11.63 7.00 15.10
CA MET A 410 -11.14 5.86 14.33
C MET A 410 -12.01 4.59 14.53
N TYR A 411 -12.67 4.49 15.68
CA TYR A 411 -13.58 3.39 16.00
C TYR A 411 -14.89 3.46 15.20
N ASP A 412 -15.43 4.66 14.96
CA ASP A 412 -16.62 4.83 14.12
C ASP A 412 -16.34 4.42 12.66
N VAL A 413 -15.17 4.79 12.13
CA VAL A 413 -14.74 4.40 10.78
C VAL A 413 -14.57 2.87 10.70
N ALA A 414 -13.91 2.25 11.68
CA ALA A 414 -13.77 0.80 11.74
C ALA A 414 -15.13 0.08 11.87
N LYS A 415 -16.07 0.65 12.65
CA LYS A 415 -17.45 0.13 12.78
C LYS A 415 -18.28 0.31 11.51
N PHE A 416 -18.08 1.38 10.75
CA PHE A 416 -18.71 1.57 9.44
C PHE A 416 -18.29 0.46 8.47
N PHE A 417 -17.00 0.18 8.31
CA PHE A 417 -16.57 -0.92 7.43
C PHE A 417 -17.01 -2.28 7.96
N GLN A 418 -17.04 -2.49 9.28
CA GLN A 418 -17.53 -3.73 9.88
C GLN A 418 -19.03 -3.96 9.62
N SER A 419 -19.86 -2.90 9.61
CA SER A 419 -21.29 -3.02 9.27
C SER A 419 -21.55 -3.15 7.76
N HIS A 420 -20.52 -2.97 6.92
CA HIS A 420 -20.54 -3.24 5.48
C HIS A 420 -19.82 -4.55 5.12
N ASN A 421 -19.63 -5.46 6.09
CA ASN A 421 -19.04 -6.79 5.91
C ASN A 421 -17.59 -6.81 5.37
N CYS A 422 -16.82 -5.74 5.61
CA CYS A 422 -15.40 -5.73 5.28
C CYS A 422 -14.62 -6.75 6.12
N SER A 423 -13.81 -7.58 5.46
CA SER A 423 -12.80 -8.44 6.10
C SER A 423 -11.57 -7.60 6.50
N GLU A 424 -11.07 -6.80 5.56
CA GLU A 424 -9.96 -5.88 5.75
C GLU A 424 -10.42 -4.43 5.67
N ALA A 425 -9.83 -3.54 6.47
CA ALA A 425 -10.00 -2.10 6.31
C ALA A 425 -8.82 -1.31 6.88
N MET A 426 -8.51 -0.16 6.28
CA MET A 426 -7.47 0.77 6.72
C MET A 426 -7.88 2.23 6.54
N ASN A 427 -7.31 3.11 7.36
CA ASN A 427 -7.45 4.56 7.22
C ASN A 427 -6.35 5.12 6.29
N LEU A 428 -6.62 6.26 5.65
CA LEU A 428 -5.72 7.02 4.76
C LEU A 428 -5.47 8.43 5.34
N ASP A 429 -4.80 9.34 4.63
CA ASP A 429 -4.65 10.72 5.14
C ASP A 429 -6.02 11.40 5.34
N GLY A 430 -6.10 12.31 6.30
CA GLY A 430 -7.38 12.84 6.80
C GLY A 430 -7.32 14.31 7.21
N GLY A 431 -8.24 14.72 8.07
CA GLY A 431 -8.44 16.14 8.38
C GLY A 431 -8.72 16.93 7.11
N GLY A 432 -8.08 18.10 6.94
CA GLY A 432 -8.24 18.92 5.74
C GLY A 432 -7.76 18.27 4.42
N SER A 433 -7.04 17.15 4.45
CA SER A 433 -6.71 16.37 3.23
C SER A 433 -7.90 15.58 2.69
N THR A 434 -8.93 15.34 3.51
CA THR A 434 -10.09 14.50 3.19
C THR A 434 -10.82 15.04 1.96
N THR A 435 -10.75 14.35 0.83
CA THR A 435 -11.59 14.70 -0.33
C THR A 435 -11.86 13.54 -1.26
N MET A 436 -13.10 13.46 -1.73
CA MET A 436 -13.56 12.63 -2.83
C MET A 436 -14.04 13.53 -3.98
N VAL A 437 -13.69 13.12 -5.20
CA VAL A 437 -14.13 13.70 -6.47
C VAL A 437 -14.89 12.62 -7.24
N VAL A 438 -16.01 12.97 -7.85
CA VAL A 438 -16.85 12.08 -8.70
C VAL A 438 -17.34 12.90 -9.89
N ASP A 439 -17.27 12.36 -11.11
CA ASP A 439 -17.65 13.04 -12.36
C ASP A 439 -16.98 14.43 -12.52
N GLY A 440 -15.71 14.55 -12.10
CA GLY A 440 -14.95 15.81 -12.12
C GLY A 440 -15.40 16.88 -11.11
N ARG A 441 -16.32 16.54 -10.20
CA ARG A 441 -16.87 17.42 -9.15
C ARG A 441 -16.40 16.95 -7.77
N THR A 442 -15.93 17.87 -6.95
CA THR A 442 -15.65 17.58 -5.53
C THR A 442 -16.98 17.34 -4.80
N VAL A 443 -17.16 16.16 -4.21
CA VAL A 443 -18.43 15.78 -3.53
C VAL A 443 -18.37 15.88 -2.01
N THR A 444 -17.16 15.84 -1.44
CA THR A 444 -16.90 16.05 -0.01
C THR A 444 -17.04 17.53 0.35
N ALA A 445 -17.77 17.83 1.42
CA ALA A 445 -17.71 19.13 2.08
C ALA A 445 -16.30 19.40 2.67
N ASN A 446 -15.54 20.29 2.03
CA ASN A 446 -14.23 20.73 2.51
C ASN A 446 -14.35 21.37 3.92
N ALA A 447 -13.48 21.01 4.87
CA ALA A 447 -13.42 21.66 6.19
C ALA A 447 -12.97 23.13 6.16
N HIS A 448 -12.49 23.61 5.01
CA HIS A 448 -12.04 24.98 4.77
C HIS A 448 -12.61 25.49 3.45
N SER A 449 -12.56 26.81 3.22
CA SER A 449 -13.09 27.47 2.00
C SER A 449 -12.40 27.06 0.69
N SER A 450 -11.31 26.30 0.77
CA SER A 450 -10.61 25.70 -0.37
C SER A 450 -10.18 24.26 -0.05
N GLN A 451 -9.97 23.47 -1.09
CA GLN A 451 -9.50 22.10 -0.98
C GLN A 451 -7.99 22.08 -0.70
N ARG A 452 -7.53 21.23 0.24
CA ARG A 452 -6.10 21.07 0.51
C ARG A 452 -5.41 20.33 -0.64
N ARG A 453 -4.22 20.80 -1.02
CA ARG A 453 -3.34 20.06 -1.94
C ARG A 453 -2.64 18.91 -1.23
N VAL A 454 -2.59 17.75 -1.89
CA VAL A 454 -2.04 16.48 -1.42
C VAL A 454 -1.00 15.92 -2.39
N ALA A 455 -0.08 15.10 -1.90
CA ALA A 455 0.97 14.50 -2.72
C ALA A 455 0.44 13.42 -3.67
N VAL A 456 -0.46 12.57 -3.17
CA VAL A 456 -1.01 11.40 -3.87
C VAL A 456 -2.52 11.38 -3.75
N ALA A 457 -3.20 11.19 -4.88
CA ALA A 457 -4.59 10.74 -4.94
C ALA A 457 -4.66 9.28 -5.40
N LEU A 458 -5.71 8.54 -5.04
CA LEU A 458 -6.06 7.25 -5.64
C LEU A 458 -7.23 7.48 -6.60
N GLY A 459 -7.02 7.25 -7.89
CA GLY A 459 -8.02 7.44 -8.94
C GLY A 459 -8.66 6.12 -9.38
N VAL A 460 -9.95 6.20 -9.75
CA VAL A 460 -10.73 5.14 -10.39
C VAL A 460 -10.82 5.44 -11.89
N PHE A 461 -10.34 4.52 -12.73
CA PHE A 461 -10.15 4.74 -14.16
C PHE A 461 -10.89 3.70 -15.01
N PRO A 462 -11.48 4.12 -16.15
CA PRO A 462 -11.78 3.22 -17.26
C PRO A 462 -10.51 2.48 -17.74
N PRO A 463 -10.62 1.25 -18.29
CA PRO A 463 -9.47 0.46 -18.73
C PRO A 463 -8.55 1.21 -19.71
N GLU A 464 -9.13 1.97 -20.64
CA GLU A 464 -8.41 2.69 -21.68
C GLU A 464 -7.73 3.96 -21.15
N LYS A 465 -8.32 4.62 -20.14
CA LYS A 465 -7.66 5.74 -19.43
C LYS A 465 -6.52 5.25 -18.54
N ALA A 466 -6.73 4.13 -17.84
CA ALA A 466 -5.68 3.51 -17.04
C ALA A 466 -4.46 3.14 -17.89
N ARG A 467 -4.69 2.50 -19.04
CA ARG A 467 -3.62 2.14 -20.00
C ARG A 467 -2.94 3.37 -20.60
N ALA A 468 -3.67 4.45 -20.87
CA ALA A 468 -3.10 5.71 -21.33
C ALA A 468 -2.24 6.43 -20.26
N LEU A 469 -2.27 5.98 -19.00
CA LEU A 469 -1.42 6.45 -17.91
C LEU A 469 -0.26 5.48 -17.60
N GLU A 470 -0.15 4.32 -18.26
CA GLU A 470 0.96 3.38 -18.07
C GLU A 470 2.29 4.04 -18.45
N SER A 471 3.21 4.17 -17.50
CA SER A 471 4.48 4.86 -17.72
C SER A 471 5.51 3.98 -18.43
N TYR A 472 5.49 4.03 -19.77
CA TYR A 472 6.49 3.40 -20.63
C TYR A 472 7.88 3.99 -20.36
N LEU A 473 8.74 3.17 -19.72
CA LEU A 473 10.18 3.32 -19.53
C LEU A 473 10.68 4.74 -19.19
N GLY A 474 10.63 5.08 -17.91
CA GLY A 474 11.27 6.28 -17.36
C GLY A 474 12.78 6.14 -17.18
N THR A 475 13.51 7.26 -17.23
CA THR A 475 14.98 7.32 -17.11
C THR A 475 15.47 7.20 -15.64
N SER A 476 15.07 6.14 -14.93
CA SER A 476 15.34 5.92 -13.51
C SER A 476 15.46 4.45 -13.16
N TYR A 477 16.25 4.14 -12.13
CA TYR A 477 16.29 2.80 -11.56
C TYR A 477 14.94 2.37 -10.96
N ARG A 478 14.52 1.13 -11.25
CA ARG A 478 13.26 0.51 -10.80
C ARG A 478 13.51 -0.68 -9.88
N PRO A 479 13.15 -0.65 -8.57
CA PRO A 479 13.33 -1.76 -7.64
C PRO A 479 12.74 -3.14 -8.00
N ARG A 480 11.90 -3.28 -9.04
CA ARG A 480 11.45 -4.60 -9.54
C ARG A 480 12.26 -5.15 -10.72
N GLU A 481 13.12 -4.35 -11.32
CA GLU A 481 13.87 -4.74 -12.52
C GLU A 481 15.37 -4.86 -12.19
N ASP A 482 16.07 -5.76 -12.89
CA ASP A 482 17.54 -5.76 -12.86
C ASP A 482 18.06 -4.53 -13.63
N LEU A 483 19.19 -3.96 -13.19
CA LEU A 483 19.77 -2.75 -13.80
C LEU A 483 19.96 -2.89 -15.32
N SER A 484 20.26 -4.10 -15.79
CA SER A 484 20.41 -4.42 -17.21
C SER A 484 19.16 -4.18 -18.08
N SER A 485 17.94 -4.18 -17.51
CA SER A 485 16.69 -3.97 -18.27
C SER A 485 16.53 -2.55 -18.82
N LEU A 486 17.13 -1.58 -18.13
CA LEU A 486 16.95 -0.14 -18.38
C LEU A 486 17.76 0.33 -19.59
N VAL A 487 18.74 -0.47 -20.03
CA VAL A 487 19.61 -0.18 -21.17
C VAL A 487 18.95 -0.64 -22.47
N SER A 488 17.87 0.04 -22.86
CA SER A 488 17.18 -0.16 -24.15
C SER A 488 17.96 0.41 -25.35
N THR A 489 19.27 0.13 -25.44
CA THR A 489 20.11 0.36 -26.62
C THR A 489 20.93 -0.89 -26.92
N SER A 490 20.69 -1.46 -28.10
CA SER A 490 21.16 -2.79 -28.50
C SER A 490 22.69 -2.92 -28.52
N PHE A 491 23.29 -3.79 -27.69
CA PHE A 491 24.57 -4.47 -28.03
C PHE A 491 24.85 -5.75 -27.21
N LEU A 492 24.48 -6.90 -27.79
CA LEU A 492 24.95 -8.28 -27.52
C LEU A 492 24.70 -8.92 -26.12
N PRO A 493 24.65 -10.27 -26.01
CA PRO A 493 23.86 -10.92 -24.96
C PRO A 493 24.66 -11.55 -23.81
N TYR A 494 24.37 -11.13 -22.59
CA TYR A 494 24.84 -11.75 -21.34
C TYR A 494 24.44 -13.24 -21.23
N GLU A 495 23.30 -13.64 -21.80
CA GLU A 495 22.83 -15.03 -21.89
C GLU A 495 23.88 -16.01 -22.43
N LYS A 496 24.73 -15.58 -23.39
CA LYS A 496 25.72 -16.45 -24.01
C LYS A 496 26.90 -16.75 -23.11
N ILE A 497 27.19 -15.86 -22.16
CA ILE A 497 28.20 -16.07 -21.11
C ILE A 497 27.58 -16.90 -19.97
N TYR A 498 26.33 -16.60 -19.59
CA TYR A 498 25.63 -17.30 -18.51
C TYR A 498 25.48 -18.81 -18.79
N ARG A 499 25.00 -19.17 -20.00
CA ARG A 499 24.87 -20.57 -20.44
C ARG A 499 26.22 -21.29 -20.66
N GLN A 500 27.35 -20.57 -20.67
CA GLN A 500 28.68 -21.19 -20.64
C GLN A 500 29.16 -21.47 -19.21
N ALA A 501 28.64 -20.78 -18.20
CA ALA A 501 28.92 -21.05 -16.79
C ALA A 501 28.09 -22.23 -16.23
N GLU A 502 26.86 -22.44 -16.72
CA GLU A 502 25.99 -23.54 -16.28
C GLU A 502 26.50 -24.94 -16.66
N ASN A 503 27.44 -25.06 -17.60
CA ASN A 503 28.01 -26.34 -18.06
C ASN A 503 29.15 -26.90 -17.17
N LEU A 504 29.31 -26.40 -15.94
CA LEU A 504 30.28 -26.92 -14.96
C LEU A 504 29.56 -27.68 -13.83
N GLU A 505 29.35 -28.98 -14.03
CA GLU A 505 28.80 -29.88 -13.00
C GLU A 505 29.79 -30.07 -11.83
N ALA A 506 29.52 -29.40 -10.71
CA ALA A 506 30.06 -29.76 -9.38
C ALA A 506 29.15 -29.19 -8.28
N VAL A 507 28.01 -29.85 -8.01
CA VAL A 507 27.07 -29.40 -6.97
C VAL A 507 27.61 -29.74 -5.57
N ASP A 508 27.91 -28.71 -4.78
CA ASP A 508 28.35 -28.87 -3.38
C ASP A 508 27.22 -29.44 -2.49
N PRO A 509 27.42 -30.61 -1.85
CA PRO A 509 26.45 -31.20 -0.91
C PRO A 509 26.06 -30.29 0.28
N LEU A 510 26.87 -29.28 0.61
CA LEU A 510 26.57 -28.34 1.69
C LEU A 510 25.36 -27.44 1.35
N MET A 511 25.24 -27.01 0.09
CA MET A 511 24.12 -26.16 -0.37
C MET A 511 22.78 -26.88 -0.26
N THR A 512 22.72 -28.17 -0.59
CA THR A 512 21.48 -28.97 -0.50
C THR A 512 20.97 -29.07 0.94
N LYS A 513 21.86 -29.10 1.94
CA LYS A 513 21.49 -29.07 3.36
C LYS A 513 21.00 -27.70 3.83
N LEU A 514 21.60 -26.62 3.35
CA LEU A 514 21.20 -25.25 3.73
C LEU A 514 19.81 -24.86 3.21
N MET A 515 19.41 -25.31 2.02
CA MET A 515 18.08 -25.03 1.48
C MET A 515 16.91 -25.75 2.20
N HIS A 516 17.21 -26.72 3.07
CA HIS A 516 16.21 -27.48 3.84
C HIS A 516 16.15 -27.08 5.32
N PHE A 517 16.81 -25.97 5.73
CA PHE A 517 16.86 -25.56 7.13
C PHE A 517 15.63 -24.76 7.53
N ASP A 518 14.67 -25.41 8.20
CA ASP A 518 13.45 -24.79 8.69
C ASP A 518 13.70 -23.91 9.93
N PHE A 519 13.47 -22.60 9.79
CA PHE A 519 13.65 -21.61 10.85
C PHE A 519 12.39 -21.36 11.70
N THR A 520 11.27 -22.08 11.46
CA THR A 520 10.00 -21.84 12.18
C THR A 520 9.97 -22.38 13.62
N GLY A 521 10.98 -23.16 14.04
CA GLY A 521 10.92 -23.99 15.25
C GLY A 521 11.87 -23.66 16.42
N GLN A 522 12.50 -22.48 16.49
CA GLN A 522 13.45 -22.15 17.58
C GLN A 522 13.04 -20.95 18.45
N SER A 523 13.34 -21.04 19.75
CA SER A 523 13.02 -20.05 20.79
C SER A 523 13.94 -18.83 20.76
N ASP A 524 13.45 -17.69 21.29
CA ASP A 524 14.13 -16.39 21.20
C ASP A 524 15.55 -16.33 21.80
N THR A 525 15.90 -17.25 22.70
CA THR A 525 17.26 -17.42 23.25
C THR A 525 18.36 -17.60 22.18
N VAL A 526 18.03 -18.09 20.99
CA VAL A 526 19.00 -18.23 19.88
C VAL A 526 19.24 -16.90 19.16
N ARG A 527 18.29 -15.95 19.20
CA ARG A 527 18.44 -14.63 18.55
C ARG A 527 19.40 -13.72 19.29
N GLU A 528 19.39 -13.73 20.62
CA GLU A 528 20.23 -12.84 21.44
C GLU A 528 21.73 -13.17 21.31
N ALA A 529 22.09 -14.44 21.13
CA ALA A 529 23.47 -14.89 20.97
C ALA A 529 24.19 -14.32 19.72
N SER A 530 23.44 -13.87 18.71
CA SER A 530 23.98 -13.33 17.45
C SER A 530 24.32 -11.83 17.49
N VAL A 531 24.22 -11.18 18.66
CA VAL A 531 24.43 -9.73 18.83
C VAL A 531 25.72 -9.41 19.61
N SER A 532 26.45 -10.42 20.09
CA SER A 532 27.62 -10.23 20.96
C SER A 532 28.87 -10.97 20.50
N LEU A 533 29.72 -10.29 19.73
CA LEU A 533 31.20 -10.15 19.85
C LEU A 533 31.73 -9.44 18.57
N PRO A 534 32.93 -8.82 18.62
CA PRO A 534 33.14 -7.46 18.09
C PRO A 534 33.38 -7.33 16.58
#